data_AF-A0A7V6V4X3-F1
#
_entry.id   AF-A0A7V6V4X3-F1
#
_cell.length_a   1.000
_cell.length_b   1.000
_cell.length_c   1.000
_cell.angle_alpha   90.00
_cell.angle_beta   90.00
_cell.angle_gamma   90.00
#
_symmetry.space_group_name_H-M   'P 1'
#
loop_
_entity.id
_entity.type
_entity.pdbx_description
1 polymer ?
#
loop_
_entity_poly.entity_id
_entity_poly.type
_entity_poly.pdbx_seq_one_letter_code
_entity_poly.pdbx_strand_id
1 'polypeptide(L)' 'QLIVEARQQGPFVSVEDFQNRTRLNKTAMEMLREENCFQDLPESTQMSLFA' A
#
# COMPACT_ATOMS: atom_id res chain seq x y z
N GLN A 1 12.76 -8.77 -3.18
CA GLN A 1 12.09 -8.37 -4.44
C GLN A 1 10.57 -8.27 -4.31
N LEU A 2 9.99 -8.57 -3.14
CA LEU A 2 8.56 -8.57 -2.85
C LEU A 2 7.78 -7.32 -3.32
N ILE A 3 8.35 -6.12 -3.15
CA ILE A 3 7.70 -4.87 -3.60
C ILE A 3 7.63 -4.81 -5.13
N VAL A 4 8.71 -5.17 -5.82
CA VAL A 4 8.80 -5.16 -7.28
C VAL A 4 7.91 -6.25 -7.87
N GLU A 5 7.92 -7.45 -7.30
CA GLU A 5 7.03 -8.55 -7.70
C GLU A 5 5.56 -8.21 -7.47
N ALA A 6 5.23 -7.62 -6.31
CA ALA A 6 3.88 -7.11 -6.07
C ALA A 6 3.50 -6.06 -7.12
N ARG A 7 4.37 -5.09 -7.43
CA ARG A 7 4.12 -4.05 -8.45
C ARG A 7 3.86 -4.62 -9.85
N GLN A 8 4.45 -5.77 -10.19
CA GLN A 8 4.20 -6.45 -11.48
C GLN A 8 2.77 -6.98 -11.61
N GLN A 9 2.09 -7.28 -10.51
CA GLN A 9 0.69 -7.74 -10.54
C GLN A 9 -0.30 -6.58 -10.82
N GLY A 10 0.17 -5.33 -10.85
CA GLY A 10 -0.63 -4.14 -11.11
C GLY A 10 -0.31 -2.98 -10.16
N PRO A 11 -0.82 -1.77 -10.43
CA PRO A 11 -0.69 -0.64 -9.50
C PRO A 11 -1.30 -0.96 -8.13
N PHE A 12 -0.73 -0.35 -7.10
CA PHE A 12 -1.31 -0.38 -5.76
C PHE A 12 -2.47 0.61 -5.70
N VAL A 13 -3.55 0.22 -5.04
CA VAL A 13 -4.77 1.04 -4.94
C VAL A 13 -4.93 1.72 -3.57
N SER A 14 -4.27 1.18 -2.55
CA SER A 14 -4.23 1.73 -1.19
C SER A 14 -2.96 1.30 -0.45
N VAL A 15 -2.64 1.99 0.65
CA VAL A 15 -1.52 1.61 1.55
C VAL A 15 -1.76 0.21 2.13
N GLU A 16 -3.01 -0.11 2.44
CA GLU A 16 -3.44 -1.44 2.86
C GLU A 16 -3.22 -2.52 1.77
N ASP A 17 -3.55 -2.25 0.51
CA ASP A 17 -3.26 -3.15 -0.63
C ASP A 17 -1.75 -3.40 -0.76
N PHE A 18 -0.95 -2.33 -0.67
CA PHE A 18 0.50 -2.43 -0.66
C PHE A 18 0.99 -3.32 0.48
N GLN A 19 0.52 -3.11 1.71
CA GLN A 19 0.93 -3.90 2.87
C GLN A 19 0.54 -5.37 2.72
N ASN A 20 -0.67 -5.66 2.27
CA ASN A 20 -1.18 -7.02 2.08
C ASN A 20 -0.38 -7.79 1.02
N ARG A 21 -0.04 -7.14 -0.11
CA ARG A 21 0.70 -7.78 -1.22
C ARG A 21 2.19 -7.95 -0.90
N THR A 22 2.79 -6.97 -0.24
CA THR A 22 4.24 -6.99 0.07
C THR A 22 4.56 -7.71 1.37
N ARG A 23 3.56 -7.92 2.25
CA ARG A 23 3.67 -8.53 3.58
C ARG A 23 4.73 -7.87 4.46
N LEU A 24 4.93 -6.56 4.29
CA LEU A 24 5.88 -5.79 5.07
C LEU A 24 5.41 -5.62 6.52
N ASN A 25 6.38 -5.57 7.44
CA ASN A 25 6.13 -5.32 8.85
C ASN A 25 5.85 -3.82 9.11
N LYS A 26 5.33 -3.51 10.31
CA LYS A 26 5.00 -2.12 10.69
C LYS A 26 6.19 -1.16 10.55
N THR A 27 7.38 -1.57 10.99
CA THR A 27 8.58 -0.72 10.92
C THR A 27 8.96 -0.35 9.50
N ALA A 28 8.88 -1.29 8.54
CA ALA A 28 9.13 -1.00 7.13
C ALA A 28 8.04 -0.10 6.53
N MET A 29 6.78 -0.30 6.92
CA MET A 29 5.68 0.57 6.50
C MET A 29 5.83 2.00 7.03
N GLU A 30 6.31 2.18 8.26
CA GLU A 30 6.57 3.49 8.87
C GLU A 30 7.71 4.21 8.16
N MET A 31 8.85 3.54 7.93
CA MET A 31 9.95 4.14 7.15
C MET A 31 9.49 4.63 5.77
N LEU A 32 8.66 3.85 5.06
CA LEU A 32 8.11 4.26 3.76
C LEU A 32 7.12 5.44 3.88
N ARG A 33 6.37 5.54 4.99
CA ARG A 33 5.51 6.70 5.27
C ARG A 33 6.35 7.95 5.54
N GLU A 34 7.42 7.84 6.33
CA GLU A 34 8.33 8.95 6.63
C GLU A 34 9.02 9.48 5.37
N GLU A 35 9.37 8.59 4.45
CA GLU A 35 9.90 8.93 3.13
C GLU A 35 8.83 9.40 2.13
N ASN A 36 7.60 9.68 2.58
CA ASN A 36 6.48 10.18 1.76
C ASN A 36 6.13 9.29 0.55
N CYS A 37 6.39 7.98 0.62
CA CYS A 37 6.16 7.05 -0.49
C CYS A 37 4.67 6.72 -0.74
N PHE A 38 3.79 7.07 0.21
CA PHE A 38 2.35 6.78 0.15
C PHE A 38 1.47 8.04 0.00
N GLN A 39 2.06 9.20 -0.29
CA GLN A 39 1.32 10.48 -0.31
C GLN A 39 0.17 10.53 -1.33
N ASP A 40 0.31 9.81 -2.45
CA ASP A 40 -0.70 9.72 -3.51
C ASP A 40 -1.64 8.51 -3.35
N LEU A 41 -1.49 7.74 -2.28
CA LEU A 41 -2.24 6.50 -2.04
C LEU A 41 -3.20 6.68 -0.86
N PRO A 42 -4.50 6.36 -1.02
CA PRO A 42 -5.43 6.35 0.11
C PRO A 42 -5.05 5.26 1.12
N GLU A 43 -5.37 5.45 2.41
CA GLU A 43 -4.98 4.48 3.44
C GLU A 43 -5.62 3.10 3.24
N SER A 44 -6.90 3.06 2.88
CA SER A 44 -7.64 1.82 2.64
C SER A 44 -8.56 1.95 1.43
N THR A 45 -8.89 0.81 0.81
CA THR A 45 -9.86 0.72 -0.28
C THR A 45 -11.28 0.73 0.31
N GLN A 46 -11.76 1.90 0.73
CA GLN A 46 -13.16 2.03 1.17
C GLN A 46 -14.08 2.00 -0.05
N MET A 47 -14.78 0.89 -0.25
CA MET A 47 -15.94 0.86 -1.13
C MET A 47 -17.07 1.60 -0.41
N SER A 48 -17.33 2.85 -0.78
CA SER A 48 -18.57 3.52 -0.40
C SER A 48 -19.73 2.79 -1.08
N LEU A 49 -20.32 1.79 -0.40
CA LEU A 49 -21.68 1.37 -0.75
C LEU A 49 -22.59 2.54 -0.39
N PHE A 50 -23.15 3.16 -1.42
CA PHE A 50 -24.12 4.23 -1.30
C PHE A 50 -25.28 3.82 -0.36
N ALA A 51 -25.76 4.80 0.40
CA ALA A 51 -26.86 4.72 1.36
C ALA A 51 -28.21 4.31 0.74
#